data_AF-A0A5S3WR73-F1
#
_entry.id   AF-A0A5S3WR73-F1
#
_cell.length_a   1.000
_cell.length_b   1.000
_cell.length_c   1.000
_cell.angle_alpha   90.00
_cell.angle_beta   90.00
_cell.angle_gamma   90.00
#
_symmetry.space_group_name_H-M   'P 1'
#
loop_
_entity.id
_entity.type
_entity.pdbx_description
1 polymer ?
#
loop_
_entity_poly.entity_id
_entity_poly.type
_entity_poly.pdbx_seq_one_letter_code
_entity_poly.pdbx_strand_id
1 'polypeptide(L)'
;MLLGAAIAAPLTWWFTSDDPVQPATAVLANAGDTTQHAAPLRSGQAQLDSASDPASSTELIALQQQILQLQEELEQVQNHTSSKPEQSAQQQSPSSGNINRQLAEIFQAESRDPVWADELELQLGDFLYTSDLSTYFTYDSYGCKRHVCQLSFVPRSEDIDAMQWQRLNDSLFNSPWIKQFKVSSAQQTAQGMLVHFSTKSLRELATEY
;
A
#
# COMPACT_ATOMS: atom_id res chain seq x y z
N MET A 1 -1.03 -37.19 -55.45
CA MET A 1 -0.94 -36.76 -54.04
C MET A 1 0.51 -36.41 -53.76
N LEU A 2 0.82 -35.12 -53.64
CA LEU A 2 2.15 -34.59 -53.31
C LEU A 2 1.94 -33.29 -52.52
N LEU A 3 2.62 -33.22 -51.38
CA LEU A 3 2.61 -32.11 -50.42
C LEU A 3 3.19 -30.82 -51.01
N GLY A 4 2.78 -29.68 -50.45
CA GLY A 4 3.49 -28.40 -50.62
C GLY A 4 3.10 -27.41 -49.52
N ALA A 5 3.91 -27.38 -48.46
CA ALA A 5 3.72 -26.56 -47.26
C ALA A 5 4.29 -25.14 -47.42
N ALA A 6 3.48 -24.21 -46.90
CA ALA A 6 3.73 -22.98 -46.18
C ALA A 6 5.14 -22.33 -46.01
N ILE A 7 5.15 -21.03 -46.36
CA ILE A 7 5.42 -19.83 -45.53
C ILE A 7 6.87 -19.53 -45.03
N ALA A 8 7.40 -18.46 -45.63
CA ALA A 8 8.02 -17.24 -45.10
C ALA A 8 9.10 -17.23 -44.00
N ALA A 9 10.09 -16.37 -44.26
CA ALA A 9 11.28 -16.03 -43.50
C ALA A 9 11.02 -15.25 -42.19
N PRO A 10 12.01 -15.24 -41.28
CA PRO A 10 12.18 -14.15 -40.33
C PRO A 10 13.48 -13.35 -40.55
N LEU A 11 13.33 -12.03 -40.48
CA LEU A 11 14.37 -11.01 -40.41
C LEU A 11 15.01 -11.00 -39.00
N THR A 12 16.33 -11.10 -38.93
CA THR A 12 17.10 -10.96 -37.68
C THR A 12 17.53 -9.50 -37.49
N TRP A 13 17.01 -8.85 -36.45
CA TRP A 13 17.48 -7.56 -35.93
C TRP A 13 18.30 -7.80 -34.67
N TRP A 14 19.50 -7.23 -34.60
CA TRP A 14 20.43 -7.32 -33.48
C TRP A 14 20.77 -5.88 -33.07
N PHE A 15 20.41 -5.52 -31.84
CA PHE A 15 20.76 -4.24 -31.22
C PHE A 15 21.99 -4.43 -30.33
N THR A 16 22.90 -3.46 -30.41
CA THR A 16 24.13 -3.35 -29.63
C THR A 16 23.89 -2.43 -28.43
N SER A 17 24.21 -2.88 -27.21
CA SER A 17 24.32 -2.05 -26.01
C SER A 17 25.72 -1.48 -25.91
N ASP A 18 25.85 -0.23 -25.48
CA ASP A 18 27.10 0.31 -24.94
C ASP A 18 26.76 1.18 -23.72
N ASP A 19 27.35 0.79 -22.60
CA ASP A 19 27.32 1.43 -21.29
C ASP A 19 28.80 1.50 -20.87
N PRO A 20 29.28 2.62 -20.30
CA PRO A 20 30.34 2.44 -19.32
C PRO A 20 30.16 3.28 -18.04
N VAL A 21 30.20 2.53 -16.93
CA VAL A 21 30.50 2.91 -15.54
C VAL A 21 32.00 3.21 -15.37
N GLN A 22 32.38 4.07 -14.39
CA GLN A 22 33.53 3.99 -13.42
C GLN A 22 34.15 5.38 -13.02
N PRO A 23 35.09 5.54 -12.03
CA PRO A 23 34.84 5.72 -10.57
C PRO A 23 35.77 6.75 -9.83
N ALA A 24 35.68 6.79 -8.47
CA ALA A 24 36.73 7.01 -7.44
C ALA A 24 37.28 8.41 -7.00
N THR A 25 37.06 8.71 -5.70
CA THR A 25 37.92 9.33 -4.63
C THR A 25 39.02 10.38 -4.90
N ALA A 26 39.03 11.46 -4.08
CA ALA A 26 40.25 11.96 -3.42
C ALA A 26 39.95 12.87 -2.20
N VAL A 27 40.61 12.59 -1.07
CA VAL A 27 40.80 13.44 0.12
C VAL A 27 42.04 14.31 -0.12
N LEU A 28 42.04 15.59 0.29
CA LEU A 28 43.23 16.23 0.86
C LEU A 28 42.91 17.51 1.65
N ALA A 29 43.62 17.65 2.77
CA ALA A 29 43.59 18.73 3.74
C ALA A 29 44.52 19.91 3.36
N ASN A 30 44.29 21.07 4.00
CA ASN A 30 45.26 22.16 4.18
C ASN A 30 44.75 22.99 5.39
N ALA A 31 45.28 22.92 6.61
CA ALA A 31 46.61 23.26 7.16
C ALA A 31 46.87 24.78 7.34
N GLY A 32 47.11 25.15 8.61
CA GLY A 32 47.80 26.37 9.08
C GLY A 32 46.93 27.29 9.94
N ASP A 33 47.39 27.90 11.04
CA ASP A 33 48.62 27.77 11.84
C ASP A 33 48.40 28.57 13.14
N THR A 34 48.92 28.05 14.26
CA THR A 34 49.52 28.70 15.45
C THR A 34 48.97 30.04 16.00
N THR A 35 48.62 30.11 17.30
CA THR A 35 49.50 30.61 18.39
C THR A 35 48.75 30.61 19.74
N GLN A 36 49.36 30.01 20.77
CA GLN A 36 48.99 30.14 22.19
C GLN A 36 49.34 31.55 22.71
N HIS A 37 48.64 32.06 23.73
CA HIS A 37 49.24 32.66 24.94
C HIS A 37 48.17 33.08 25.98
N ALA A 38 48.50 32.79 27.24
CA ALA A 38 48.11 33.47 28.49
C ALA A 38 46.70 33.28 29.09
N ALA A 39 46.65 32.54 30.19
CA ALA A 39 45.77 32.82 31.34
C ALA A 39 46.55 33.72 32.33
N PRO A 40 45.89 34.58 33.14
CA PRO A 40 45.34 34.08 34.41
C PRO A 40 44.03 34.74 34.89
N LEU A 41 43.42 34.05 35.87
CA LEU A 41 42.19 34.34 36.60
C LEU A 41 42.08 35.75 37.21
N ARG A 42 40.87 36.33 37.18
CA ARG A 42 40.36 37.17 38.28
C ARG A 42 38.83 37.10 38.38
N SER A 43 38.38 36.90 39.62
CA SER A 43 37.01 36.71 40.08
C SER A 43 35.96 37.70 39.58
N GLY A 44 34.78 37.18 39.32
CA GLY A 44 33.51 37.91 39.23
C GLY A 44 32.35 36.91 39.30
N GLN A 45 31.85 36.65 40.51
CA GLN A 45 30.61 35.94 40.77
C GLN A 45 29.42 36.71 40.18
N ALA A 46 28.63 36.06 39.33
CA ALA A 46 27.19 36.23 39.10
C ALA A 46 26.77 35.06 38.19
N GLN A 47 26.46 33.88 38.71
CA GLN A 47 25.21 33.50 39.38
C GLN A 47 23.97 33.82 38.54
N LEU A 48 23.51 32.78 37.82
CA LEU A 48 22.12 32.41 37.52
C LEU A 48 21.17 33.57 37.22
N ASP A 49 20.96 33.84 35.92
CA ASP A 49 19.73 34.46 35.46
C ASP A 49 18.78 33.37 34.96
N SER A 50 17.70 33.24 35.72
CA SER A 50 16.53 32.41 35.44
C SER A 50 15.72 33.02 34.30
N ALA A 51 15.38 32.21 33.31
CA ALA A 51 14.16 32.40 32.54
C ALA A 51 13.48 31.03 32.39
N SER A 52 12.80 30.61 33.46
CA SER A 52 11.82 29.54 33.41
C SER A 52 10.68 29.98 32.50
N ASP A 53 10.52 29.32 31.38
CA ASP A 53 9.43 29.57 30.43
C ASP A 53 8.16 28.86 30.94
N PRO A 54 7.08 29.58 31.32
CA PRO A 54 5.84 28.97 31.79
C PRO A 54 4.93 28.49 30.63
N ALA A 55 5.36 28.58 29.37
CA ALA A 55 4.56 28.24 28.20
C ALA A 55 4.35 26.71 28.01
N SER A 56 5.33 25.88 28.37
CA SER A 56 5.26 24.43 28.08
C SER A 56 4.32 23.64 29.00
N SER A 57 4.10 24.10 30.23
CA SER A 57 3.22 23.39 31.18
C SER A 57 1.74 23.58 30.87
N THR A 58 1.36 24.75 30.32
CA THR A 58 -0.04 25.06 30.00
C THR A 58 -0.52 24.26 28.79
N GLU A 59 0.37 24.07 27.81
CA GLU A 59 0.10 23.26 26.61
C GLU A 59 0.06 21.76 26.94
N LEU A 60 0.91 21.29 27.85
CA LEU A 60 0.91 19.89 28.30
C LEU A 60 -0.34 19.57 29.14
N ILE A 61 -0.81 20.51 29.96
CA ILE A 61 -2.08 20.37 30.69
C ILE A 61 -3.28 20.43 29.73
N ALA A 62 -3.24 21.25 28.69
CA ALA A 62 -4.28 21.30 27.66
C ALA A 62 -4.35 20.00 26.84
N LEU A 63 -3.20 19.42 26.49
CA LEU A 63 -3.14 18.10 25.84
C LEU A 63 -3.67 16.99 26.73
N GLN A 64 -3.34 17.01 28.03
CA GLN A 64 -3.84 16.00 28.97
C GLN A 64 -5.36 16.09 29.16
N GLN A 65 -5.91 17.30 29.20
CA GLN A 65 -7.37 17.51 29.22
C GLN A 65 -8.04 17.02 27.92
N GLN A 66 -7.39 17.25 26.77
CA GLN A 66 -7.91 16.77 25.48
C GLN A 66 -7.89 15.24 25.39
N ILE A 67 -6.86 14.57 25.92
CA ILE A 67 -6.80 13.10 25.99
C ILE A 67 -7.92 12.54 26.89
N LEU A 68 -8.15 13.15 28.05
CA LEU A 68 -9.24 12.72 28.95
C LEU A 68 -10.62 12.93 28.32
N GLN A 69 -10.81 14.03 27.59
CA GLN A 69 -12.08 14.31 26.90
C GLN A 69 -12.32 13.34 25.73
N LEU A 70 -11.27 13.02 24.96
CA LEU A 70 -11.31 12.00 23.92
C LEU A 70 -11.60 10.60 24.48
N GLN A 71 -11.04 10.28 25.66
CA GLN A 71 -11.29 9.02 26.34
C GLN A 71 -12.73 8.92 26.84
N GLU A 72 -13.28 10.01 27.39
CA GLU A 72 -14.68 10.06 27.84
C GLU A 72 -15.66 10.00 26.66
N GLU A 73 -15.35 10.62 25.51
CA GLU A 73 -16.13 10.43 24.28
C GLU A 73 -16.07 8.99 23.76
N LEU A 74 -14.90 8.33 23.83
CA LEU A 74 -14.77 6.91 23.46
C LEU A 74 -15.59 6.00 24.38
N GLU A 75 -15.59 6.26 25.68
CA GLU A 75 -16.40 5.51 26.66
C GLU A 75 -17.90 5.75 26.49
N GLN A 76 -18.32 6.98 26.15
CA GLN A 76 -19.72 7.27 25.82
C GLN A 76 -20.17 6.59 24.51
N VAL A 77 -19.34 6.59 23.47
CA VAL A 77 -19.62 5.90 22.20
C VAL A 77 -19.68 4.38 22.41
N GLN A 78 -18.78 3.82 23.25
CA GLN A 78 -18.75 2.40 23.58
C GLN A 78 -19.99 1.97 24.39
N ASN A 79 -20.45 2.79 25.34
CA ASN A 79 -21.63 2.48 26.14
C ASN A 79 -22.94 2.61 25.34
N HIS A 80 -23.00 3.50 24.35
CA HIS A 80 -24.15 3.60 23.44
C HIS A 80 -24.23 2.44 22.42
N THR A 81 -23.14 1.73 22.17
CA THR A 81 -23.14 0.55 21.27
C THR A 81 -23.52 -0.76 21.98
N SER A 82 -23.55 -0.79 23.31
CA SER A 82 -23.74 -2.01 24.12
C SER A 82 -25.21 -2.46 24.30
N SER A 83 -26.18 -1.83 23.64
CA SER A 83 -27.61 -2.16 23.77
C SER A 83 -28.30 -2.50 22.43
N LYS A 84 -27.62 -3.27 21.57
CA LYS A 84 -28.25 -3.92 20.42
C LYS A 84 -27.71 -5.34 20.20
N PRO A 85 -28.53 -6.40 20.28
CA PRO A 85 -28.06 -7.76 20.10
C PRO A 85 -27.89 -8.11 18.61
N GLU A 86 -26.80 -8.84 18.32
CA GLU A 86 -26.49 -9.63 17.12
C GLU A 86 -26.63 -8.98 15.72
N GLN A 87 -25.50 -8.53 15.19
CA GLN A 87 -24.96 -9.01 13.91
C GLN A 87 -23.56 -8.43 13.71
N SER A 88 -22.55 -9.29 13.69
CA SER A 88 -21.15 -8.95 13.51
C SER A 88 -20.92 -8.17 12.22
N ALA A 89 -20.64 -6.87 12.34
CA ALA A 89 -20.16 -6.04 11.25
C ALA A 89 -19.33 -4.86 11.79
N GLN A 90 -18.12 -4.73 11.23
CA GLN A 90 -17.43 -3.48 10.93
C GLN A 90 -16.75 -2.68 12.06
N GLN A 91 -15.41 -2.74 12.08
CA GLN A 91 -14.60 -1.54 12.26
C GLN A 91 -14.57 -0.77 10.92
N GLN A 92 -15.49 0.19 10.80
CA GLN A 92 -15.59 1.15 9.71
C GLN A 92 -14.58 2.28 9.94
N SER A 93 -13.65 2.46 9.00
CA SER A 93 -13.23 3.82 8.66
C SER A 93 -14.43 4.55 8.06
N PRO A 94 -14.78 5.77 8.52
CA PRO A 94 -15.99 6.44 8.05
C PRO A 94 -15.77 7.05 6.66
N SER A 95 -16.76 6.89 5.76
CA SER A 95 -16.88 7.43 4.38
C SER A 95 -16.53 6.50 3.18
N SER A 96 -16.98 5.24 3.17
CA SER A 96 -16.81 4.32 2.02
C SER A 96 -17.85 3.18 1.90
N GLY A 97 -19.06 3.32 2.45
CA GLY A 97 -20.06 2.24 2.39
C GLY A 97 -20.61 2.04 0.97
N ASN A 98 -20.32 1.00 0.20
CA ASN A 98 -19.38 -0.12 0.35
C ASN A 98 -18.80 -0.35 -1.06
N ILE A 99 -17.67 0.30 -1.37
CA ILE A 99 -17.05 0.26 -2.71
C ILE A 99 -16.83 -1.19 -3.17
N ASN A 100 -16.41 -2.06 -2.25
CA ASN A 100 -16.18 -3.48 -2.51
C ASN A 100 -17.47 -4.19 -2.96
N ARG A 101 -18.57 -3.97 -2.23
CA ARG A 101 -19.89 -4.52 -2.54
C ARG A 101 -20.41 -4.02 -3.89
N GLN A 102 -20.26 -2.72 -4.15
CA GLN A 102 -20.72 -2.13 -5.41
C GLN A 102 -19.96 -2.71 -6.60
N LEU A 103 -18.64 -2.86 -6.49
CA LEU A 103 -17.82 -3.53 -7.49
C LEU A 103 -18.18 -5.02 -7.65
N ALA A 104 -18.47 -5.72 -6.56
CA ALA A 104 -18.91 -7.11 -6.59
C ALA A 104 -20.26 -7.26 -7.31
N GLU A 105 -21.23 -6.37 -7.06
CA GLU A 105 -22.53 -6.37 -7.75
C GLU A 105 -22.37 -6.14 -9.25
N ILE A 106 -21.53 -5.17 -9.65
CA ILE A 106 -21.25 -4.90 -11.07
C ILE A 106 -20.54 -6.09 -11.72
N PHE A 107 -19.58 -6.72 -11.03
CA PHE A 107 -18.87 -7.89 -11.55
C PHE A 107 -19.83 -9.04 -11.90
N GLN A 108 -20.92 -9.20 -11.16
CA GLN A 108 -21.95 -10.21 -11.44
C GLN A 108 -22.83 -9.84 -12.63
N ALA A 109 -23.12 -8.55 -12.83
CA ALA A 109 -23.95 -8.07 -13.93
C ALA A 109 -23.18 -7.95 -15.26
N GLU A 110 -21.87 -7.74 -15.19
CA GLU A 110 -21.03 -7.45 -16.35
C GLU A 110 -20.73 -8.70 -17.22
N SER A 111 -20.74 -8.49 -18.54
CA SER A 111 -20.30 -9.51 -19.50
C SER A 111 -18.78 -9.56 -19.61
N ARG A 112 -18.24 -10.77 -19.81
CA ARG A 112 -16.78 -10.99 -19.91
C ARG A 112 -16.27 -10.54 -21.28
N ASP A 113 -15.21 -9.74 -21.29
CA ASP A 113 -14.39 -9.50 -22.48
C ASP A 113 -13.25 -10.53 -22.49
N PRO A 114 -13.25 -11.51 -23.42
CA PRO A 114 -12.28 -12.60 -23.37
C PRO A 114 -10.85 -12.14 -23.62
N VAL A 115 -10.62 -11.20 -24.53
CA VAL A 115 -9.25 -10.80 -24.90
C VAL A 115 -8.60 -10.06 -23.74
N TRP A 116 -9.34 -9.10 -23.17
CA TRP A 116 -8.84 -8.31 -22.04
C TRP A 116 -8.73 -9.16 -20.75
N ALA A 117 -9.75 -9.98 -20.45
CA ALA A 117 -9.73 -10.81 -19.26
C ALA A 117 -8.60 -11.85 -19.30
N ASP A 118 -8.38 -12.52 -20.44
CA ASP A 118 -7.33 -13.54 -20.57
C ASP A 118 -5.93 -12.94 -20.37
N GLU A 119 -5.63 -11.78 -20.97
CA GLU A 119 -4.33 -11.12 -20.82
C GLU A 119 -4.04 -10.76 -19.36
N LEU A 120 -5.03 -10.22 -18.68
CA LEU A 120 -4.91 -9.81 -17.29
C LEU A 120 -4.88 -11.01 -16.33
N GLU A 121 -5.71 -12.03 -16.56
CA GLU A 121 -5.70 -13.27 -15.79
C GLU A 121 -4.35 -14.00 -15.88
N LEU A 122 -3.65 -13.93 -17.02
CA LEU A 122 -2.27 -14.43 -17.13
C LEU A 122 -1.30 -13.65 -16.24
N GLN A 123 -1.39 -12.32 -16.22
CA GLN A 123 -0.56 -11.48 -15.34
C GLN A 123 -0.86 -11.75 -13.85
N LEU A 124 -2.13 -11.93 -13.50
CA LEU A 124 -2.56 -12.28 -12.15
C LEU A 124 -2.08 -13.67 -11.76
N GLY A 125 -2.16 -14.66 -12.66
CA GLY A 125 -1.68 -16.01 -12.42
C GLY A 125 -0.19 -16.06 -12.06
N ASP A 126 0.62 -15.19 -12.68
CA ASP A 126 2.07 -15.11 -12.44
C ASP A 126 2.45 -14.14 -11.29
N PHE A 127 1.53 -13.27 -10.85
CA PHE A 127 1.82 -12.26 -9.81
C PHE A 127 2.37 -12.86 -8.52
N LEU A 128 1.76 -13.93 -7.99
CA LEU A 128 2.23 -14.54 -6.73
C LEU A 128 3.63 -15.15 -6.87
N TYR A 129 4.01 -15.62 -8.07
CA TYR A 129 5.32 -16.19 -8.32
C TYR A 129 6.38 -15.09 -8.50
N THR A 130 6.08 -14.10 -9.33
CA THR A 130 6.97 -12.95 -9.58
C THR A 130 7.22 -12.09 -8.34
N SER A 131 6.27 -12.04 -7.41
CA SER A 131 6.38 -11.29 -6.14
C SER A 131 6.97 -12.10 -4.97
N ASP A 132 7.34 -13.37 -5.19
CA ASP A 132 7.82 -14.28 -4.13
C ASP A 132 6.81 -14.45 -2.98
N LEU A 133 5.52 -14.41 -3.30
CA LEU A 133 4.41 -14.56 -2.35
C LEU A 133 3.71 -15.92 -2.46
N SER A 134 4.02 -16.69 -3.51
CA SER A 134 3.46 -18.02 -3.76
C SER A 134 3.75 -19.04 -2.65
N THR A 135 4.76 -18.81 -1.82
CA THR A 135 5.05 -19.65 -0.64
C THR A 135 4.02 -19.45 0.48
N TYR A 136 3.48 -18.23 0.61
CA TYR A 136 2.61 -17.83 1.72
C TYR A 136 1.13 -17.84 1.33
N PHE A 137 0.82 -17.48 0.08
CA PHE A 137 -0.54 -17.28 -0.38
C PHE A 137 -0.84 -18.16 -1.61
N THR A 138 -2.12 -18.42 -1.80
CA THR A 138 -2.64 -18.97 -3.05
C THR A 138 -3.89 -18.21 -3.44
N TYR A 139 -4.23 -18.27 -4.72
CA TYR A 139 -5.54 -17.84 -5.16
C TYR A 139 -6.58 -18.87 -4.75
N ASP A 140 -7.64 -18.39 -4.10
CA ASP A 140 -8.89 -19.14 -3.97
C ASP A 140 -9.73 -18.99 -5.25
N SER A 141 -9.80 -17.76 -5.75
CA SER A 141 -10.40 -17.44 -7.04
C SER A 141 -9.78 -16.17 -7.63
N TYR A 142 -9.71 -16.09 -8.95
CA TYR A 142 -9.43 -14.84 -9.65
C TYR A 142 -10.20 -14.87 -10.96
N GLY A 143 -10.68 -13.70 -11.39
CA GLY A 143 -11.40 -13.59 -12.64
C GLY A 143 -11.65 -12.14 -13.02
N CYS A 144 -11.59 -11.88 -14.32
CA CYS A 144 -11.81 -10.57 -14.89
C CYS A 144 -13.00 -10.58 -15.85
N LYS A 145 -13.74 -9.47 -15.88
CA LYS A 145 -14.87 -9.26 -16.79
C LYS A 145 -14.50 -8.31 -17.91
N ARG A 146 -15.13 -7.14 -18.04
CA ARG A 146 -14.79 -6.15 -19.07
C ARG A 146 -14.19 -4.89 -18.44
N HIS A 147 -14.64 -4.55 -17.24
CA HIS A 147 -14.16 -3.42 -16.47
C HIS A 147 -13.73 -3.82 -15.06
N VAL A 148 -14.40 -4.80 -14.45
CA VAL A 148 -14.12 -5.20 -13.07
C VAL A 148 -13.40 -6.55 -13.02
N CYS A 149 -12.41 -6.64 -12.15
CA CYS A 149 -11.75 -7.89 -11.77
C CYS A 149 -11.95 -8.18 -10.29
N GLN A 150 -12.09 -9.45 -9.97
CA GLN A 150 -12.20 -9.98 -8.61
C GLN A 150 -11.06 -10.96 -8.35
N LEU A 151 -10.39 -10.80 -7.21
CA LEU A 151 -9.31 -11.66 -6.76
C LEU A 151 -9.51 -12.03 -5.30
N SER A 152 -9.39 -13.30 -4.98
CA SER A 152 -9.48 -13.86 -3.65
C SER A 152 -8.16 -14.56 -3.32
N PHE A 153 -7.47 -14.07 -2.30
CA PHE A 153 -6.24 -14.64 -1.79
C PHE A 153 -6.51 -15.33 -0.48
N VAL A 154 -6.02 -16.56 -0.34
CA VAL A 154 -6.09 -17.32 0.92
C VAL A 154 -4.68 -17.71 1.37
N PRO A 155 -4.43 -17.74 2.69
CA PRO A 155 -3.15 -18.16 3.22
C PRO A 155 -2.95 -19.67 3.02
N ARG A 156 -1.72 -20.11 2.75
CA ARG A 156 -1.36 -21.53 2.63
C ARG A 156 -1.17 -22.22 3.98
N SER A 157 -0.89 -21.44 5.01
CA SER A 157 -0.68 -21.88 6.39
C SER A 157 -1.45 -20.98 7.35
N GLU A 158 -1.79 -21.48 8.53
CA GLU A 158 -2.44 -20.66 9.56
C GLU A 158 -1.47 -19.64 10.19
N ASP A 159 -0.16 -19.86 10.04
CA ASP A 159 0.90 -19.05 10.65
C ASP A 159 1.23 -17.74 9.90
N ILE A 160 0.33 -17.26 9.04
CA ILE A 160 0.53 -16.01 8.30
C ILE A 160 0.23 -14.81 9.19
N ASP A 161 1.24 -13.98 9.42
CA ASP A 161 1.16 -12.75 10.18
C ASP A 161 0.62 -11.56 9.34
N ALA A 162 0.34 -10.45 10.03
CA ALA A 162 -0.13 -9.22 9.41
C ALA A 162 0.91 -8.59 8.45
N MET A 163 2.21 -8.82 8.67
CA MET A 163 3.28 -8.30 7.81
C MET A 163 3.28 -8.98 6.45
N GLN A 164 3.02 -10.28 6.37
CA GLN A 164 2.88 -10.97 5.08
C GLN A 164 1.63 -10.49 4.33
N TRP A 165 0.51 -10.26 5.02
CA TRP A 165 -0.67 -9.66 4.40
C TRP A 165 -0.42 -8.25 3.89
N GLN A 166 0.32 -7.45 4.65
CA GLN A 166 0.72 -6.11 4.21
C GLN A 166 1.65 -6.19 3.00
N ARG A 167 2.62 -7.11 2.99
CA ARG A 167 3.51 -7.33 1.84
C ARG A 167 2.73 -7.76 0.59
N LEU A 168 1.70 -8.59 0.74
CA LEU A 168 0.80 -8.94 -0.37
C LEU A 168 0.10 -7.70 -0.92
N ASN A 169 -0.52 -6.91 -0.04
CA ASN A 169 -1.20 -5.68 -0.42
C ASN A 169 -0.25 -4.70 -1.13
N ASP A 170 0.92 -4.45 -0.55
CA ASP A 170 1.90 -3.53 -1.10
C ASP A 170 2.45 -4.02 -2.43
N SER A 171 2.76 -5.32 -2.55
CA SER A 171 3.24 -5.90 -3.83
C SER A 171 2.17 -5.81 -4.91
N LEU A 172 0.90 -6.05 -4.54
CA LEU A 172 -0.23 -5.97 -5.44
C LEU A 172 -0.39 -4.53 -5.95
N PHE A 173 -0.51 -3.56 -5.05
CA PHE A 173 -0.74 -2.16 -5.39
C PHE A 173 0.44 -1.45 -6.05
N ASN A 174 1.67 -1.92 -5.82
CA ASN A 174 2.86 -1.39 -6.48
C ASN A 174 3.16 -2.07 -7.82
N SER A 175 2.38 -3.07 -8.24
CA SER A 175 2.60 -3.77 -9.50
C SER A 175 2.36 -2.86 -10.73
N PRO A 176 3.18 -2.96 -11.80
CA PRO A 176 3.04 -2.10 -12.97
C PRO A 176 1.66 -2.20 -13.65
N TRP A 177 1.09 -3.40 -13.67
CA TRP A 177 -0.20 -3.69 -14.30
C TRP A 177 -1.39 -3.08 -13.53
N ILE A 178 -1.23 -2.67 -12.26
CA ILE A 178 -2.30 -2.00 -11.49
C ILE A 178 -2.61 -0.60 -12.02
N LYS A 179 -1.67 0.04 -12.71
CA LYS A 179 -1.81 1.43 -13.18
C LYS A 179 -2.98 1.64 -14.15
N GLN A 180 -3.48 0.57 -14.77
CA GLN A 180 -4.64 0.63 -15.66
C GLN A 180 -5.98 0.77 -14.92
N PHE A 181 -6.02 0.51 -13.61
CA PHE A 181 -7.25 0.62 -12.81
C PHE A 181 -7.39 2.00 -12.20
N LYS A 182 -8.60 2.56 -12.31
CA LYS A 182 -8.96 3.83 -11.68
C LYS A 182 -9.42 3.66 -10.24
N VAL A 183 -10.00 2.49 -9.93
CA VAL A 183 -10.52 2.18 -8.61
C VAL A 183 -10.04 0.81 -8.19
N SER A 184 -9.70 0.71 -6.92
CA SER A 184 -9.35 -0.53 -6.26
C SER A 184 -9.92 -0.58 -4.85
N SER A 185 -10.34 -1.77 -4.44
CA SER A 185 -10.81 -2.02 -3.09
C SER A 185 -10.31 -3.37 -2.61
N ALA A 186 -9.55 -3.36 -1.52
CA ALA A 186 -9.15 -4.57 -0.82
C ALA A 186 -9.91 -4.67 0.50
N GLN A 187 -10.40 -5.87 0.82
CA GLN A 187 -11.10 -6.16 2.05
C GLN A 187 -10.57 -7.48 2.62
N GLN A 188 -10.09 -7.44 3.86
CA GLN A 188 -9.80 -8.68 4.60
C GLN A 188 -11.11 -9.31 5.08
N THR A 189 -11.18 -10.63 4.93
CA THR A 189 -12.28 -11.50 5.32
C THR A 189 -11.75 -12.54 6.33
N ALA A 190 -12.63 -13.32 6.93
CA ALA A 190 -12.23 -14.38 7.86
C ALA A 190 -11.34 -15.45 7.23
N GLN A 191 -11.40 -15.62 5.91
CA GLN A 191 -10.71 -16.69 5.17
C GLN A 191 -9.48 -16.18 4.39
N GLY A 192 -9.36 -14.87 4.20
CA GLY A 192 -8.31 -14.30 3.36
C GLY A 192 -8.61 -12.86 2.92
N MET A 193 -8.04 -12.43 1.80
CA MET A 193 -8.21 -11.07 1.27
C MET A 193 -8.94 -11.09 -0.07
N LEU A 194 -10.04 -10.34 -0.14
CA LEU A 194 -10.82 -10.13 -1.36
C LEU A 194 -10.50 -8.75 -1.94
N VAL A 195 -10.08 -8.71 -3.19
CA VAL A 195 -9.70 -7.48 -3.89
C VAL A 195 -10.50 -7.34 -5.16
N HIS A 196 -11.03 -6.13 -5.37
CA HIS A 196 -11.70 -5.74 -6.60
C HIS A 196 -10.93 -4.60 -7.26
N PHE A 197 -10.77 -4.69 -8.57
CA PHE A 197 -10.19 -3.65 -9.40
C PHE A 197 -11.16 -3.23 -10.48
N SER A 198 -11.17 -1.95 -10.84
CA SER A 198 -11.97 -1.42 -11.93
C SER A 198 -11.19 -0.44 -12.79
N THR A 199 -11.28 -0.63 -14.11
CA THR A 199 -10.73 0.28 -15.13
C THR A 199 -11.55 1.56 -15.26
N LYS A 200 -12.76 1.57 -14.70
CA LYS A 200 -13.66 2.73 -14.62
C LYS A 200 -13.80 3.26 -13.20
N SER A 201 -14.10 4.55 -13.09
CA SER A 201 -14.46 5.17 -11.81
C SER A 201 -15.85 4.69 -11.37
N LEU A 202 -16.14 4.77 -10.06
CA LEU A 202 -17.47 4.40 -9.54
C LEU A 202 -18.61 5.20 -10.21
N ARG A 203 -18.36 6.46 -10.56
CA ARG A 203 -19.36 7.30 -11.25
C ARG A 203 -19.65 6.81 -12.66
N GLU A 204 -18.61 6.43 -13.41
CA GLU A 204 -18.76 5.88 -14.77
C GLU A 204 -19.50 4.54 -14.73
N LEU A 205 -19.17 3.69 -13.75
CA LEU A 205 -19.85 2.41 -13.56
C LEU A 205 -21.32 2.56 -13.19
N ALA A 206 -21.65 3.49 -12.27
CA ALA A 206 -23.04 3.74 -11.86
C ALA A 206 -23.92 4.35 -12.96
N THR A 207 -23.34 4.83 -14.06
CA THR A 207 -24.11 5.27 -15.24
C THR A 207 -24.38 4.15 -16.25
N GLU A 208 -23.64 3.05 -16.17
CA GLU A 208 -23.73 1.93 -17.11
C GLU A 208 -24.54 0.75 -16.55
N TYR A 209 -24.60 0.61 -15.22
CA TYR A 209 -25.27 -0.46 -14.48
C TYR A 209 -26.19 0.13 -13.41
#